data_AF-A0A3B6A1Q5-F1
#
_entry.id   AF-A0A3B6A1Q5-F1
#
_cell.length_a   1.000
_cell.length_b   1.000
_cell.length_c   1.000
_cell.angle_alpha   90.00
_cell.angle_beta   90.00
_cell.angle_gamma   90.00
#
_symmetry.space_group_name_H-M   'P 1'
#
loop_
_entity.id
_entity.type
_entity.pdbx_description
1 polymer ?
#
loop_
_entity_poly.entity_id
_entity_poly.type
_entity_poly.pdbx_seq_one_letter_code
_entity_poly.pdbx_strand_id
1 'polypeptide(L)'
;MSAAGVVRLSRSATSVVAKAASGFHLLRIDGYSQAKTVLPGEKISSTGFTVGSESWRMDYYPNGRDAAARSNHASVYIQLTDDRTRRPVQARYKFSLLDHAGNTAYELPAETGSFTGMEELEHLIRDDFLVVRCDVGLTEMTCSRLAADEIDNWEDDDEGGEAEEGYFGAPTYYPPHPGRGRRRRQPDDTEYVKWCLAQRPGEPRIRQGR
;
A
#
# COMPACT_ATOMS: atom_id res chain seq x y z
N MET A 1 46.98 11.12 -47.48
CA MET A 1 46.16 11.84 -46.49
C MET A 1 45.35 10.79 -45.75
N SER A 2 45.69 10.48 -44.50
CA SER A 2 44.98 9.48 -43.69
C SER A 2 44.00 10.23 -42.79
N ALA A 3 42.70 9.98 -42.96
CA ALA A 3 41.69 10.51 -42.06
C ALA A 3 41.77 9.72 -40.74
N ALA A 4 42.12 10.39 -39.65
CA ALA A 4 42.00 9.81 -38.32
C ALA A 4 40.51 9.57 -38.05
N GLY A 5 40.09 8.31 -37.94
CA GLY A 5 38.75 7.96 -37.53
C GLY A 5 38.56 8.34 -36.06
N VAL A 6 37.73 9.35 -35.80
CA VAL A 6 37.32 9.68 -34.43
C VAL A 6 36.44 8.52 -33.93
N VAL A 7 37.00 7.68 -33.06
CA VAL A 7 36.22 6.65 -32.35
C VAL A 7 35.42 7.36 -31.28
N ARG A 8 34.09 7.45 -31.47
CA ARG A 8 33.19 8.03 -30.47
C ARG A 8 33.02 7.03 -29.32
N LEU A 9 33.49 7.40 -28.13
CA LEU A 9 33.31 6.56 -26.93
C LEU A 9 31.82 6.52 -26.57
N SER A 10 31.26 5.31 -26.44
CA SER A 10 29.91 5.10 -25.93
C SER A 10 29.97 4.93 -24.41
N ARG A 11 29.39 5.88 -23.67
CA ARG A 11 29.30 5.85 -22.20
C ARG A 11 27.83 5.90 -21.78
N SER A 12 27.48 5.12 -20.76
CA SER A 12 26.12 5.10 -20.21
C SER A 12 26.21 4.84 -18.71
N ALA A 13 25.39 5.55 -17.94
CA ALA A 13 25.27 5.39 -16.50
C ALA A 13 23.78 5.28 -16.10
N THR A 14 23.50 4.62 -14.99
CA THR A 14 22.13 4.36 -14.52
C THR A 14 22.13 4.32 -13.00
N SER A 15 21.08 4.86 -12.40
CA SER A 15 20.84 4.81 -10.96
C SER A 15 19.63 3.94 -10.66
N VAL A 16 19.70 3.25 -9.52
CA VAL A 16 18.59 2.46 -8.97
C VAL A 16 18.28 2.99 -7.58
N VAL A 17 17.03 3.37 -7.35
CA VAL A 17 16.53 3.80 -6.05
C VAL A 17 15.60 2.72 -5.52
N ALA A 18 15.92 2.18 -4.33
CA ALA A 18 15.07 1.28 -3.59
C ALA A 18 14.24 2.07 -2.56
N LYS A 19 12.92 1.92 -2.58
CA LYS A 19 11.99 2.59 -1.66
C LYS A 19 11.14 1.56 -0.94
N ALA A 20 11.12 1.63 0.40
CA ALA A 20 10.22 0.83 1.20
C ALA A 20 8.84 1.49 1.27
N ALA A 21 7.78 0.69 1.09
CA ALA A 21 6.41 1.10 1.32
C ALA A 21 5.70 0.06 2.19
N SER A 22 4.90 0.50 3.16
CA SER A 22 4.11 -0.38 4.01
C SER A 22 2.75 0.24 4.31
N GLY A 23 1.79 -0.61 4.65
CA GLY A 23 0.44 -0.22 5.02
C GLY A 23 -0.37 -1.42 5.48
N PHE A 24 -1.62 -1.19 5.85
CA PHE A 24 -2.54 -2.26 6.19
C PHE A 24 -3.95 -1.99 5.67
N HIS A 25 -4.73 -3.06 5.51
CA HIS A 25 -6.15 -3.03 5.16
C HIS A 25 -6.96 -3.81 6.19
N LEU A 26 -8.17 -3.34 6.49
CA LEU A 26 -9.13 -4.03 7.34
C LEU A 26 -10.31 -4.48 6.48
N LEU A 27 -10.48 -5.79 6.33
CA LEU A 27 -11.69 -6.38 5.78
C LEU A 27 -12.65 -6.70 6.93
N ARG A 28 -13.69 -5.89 7.08
CA ARG A 28 -14.81 -6.14 7.99
C ARG A 28 -15.92 -6.89 7.24
N ILE A 29 -16.38 -7.99 7.82
CA ILE A 29 -17.47 -8.82 7.33
C ILE A 29 -18.58 -8.77 8.37
N ASP A 30 -19.59 -7.94 8.13
CA ASP A 30 -20.82 -7.91 8.92
C ASP A 30 -21.77 -9.02 8.48
N GLY A 31 -22.48 -9.63 9.43
CA GLY A 31 -23.32 -10.80 9.15
C GLY A 31 -22.48 -12.06 8.93
N TYR A 32 -21.44 -12.26 9.74
CA TYR A 32 -20.51 -13.40 9.61
C TYR A 32 -21.24 -14.75 9.59
N SER A 33 -22.29 -14.89 10.39
CA SER A 33 -23.18 -16.05 10.41
C SER A 33 -23.72 -16.41 9.02
N GLN A 34 -24.07 -15.41 8.21
CA GLN A 34 -24.52 -15.57 6.83
C GLN A 34 -23.37 -15.73 5.85
N ALA A 35 -22.23 -15.06 6.08
CA ALA A 35 -21.03 -15.26 5.26
C ALA A 35 -20.60 -16.73 5.24
N LYS A 36 -20.83 -17.49 6.32
CA LYS A 36 -20.57 -18.94 6.37
C LYS A 36 -21.41 -19.78 5.40
N THR A 37 -22.53 -19.25 4.87
CA THR A 37 -23.36 -19.99 3.91
C THR A 37 -22.90 -19.82 2.46
N VAL A 38 -21.89 -19.00 2.21
CA VAL A 38 -21.26 -18.84 0.88
C VAL A 38 -20.70 -20.18 0.41
N LEU A 39 -20.94 -20.57 -0.84
CA LEU A 39 -20.54 -21.89 -1.34
C LEU A 39 -19.00 -22.07 -1.30
N PRO A 40 -18.49 -23.30 -1.11
CA PRO A 40 -17.06 -23.58 -1.24
C PRO A 40 -16.50 -23.08 -2.58
N GLY A 41 -15.33 -22.45 -2.55
CA GLY A 41 -14.72 -21.82 -3.72
C GLY A 41 -15.25 -20.44 -4.10
N GLU A 42 -16.35 -19.98 -3.50
CA GLU A 42 -16.84 -18.61 -3.64
C GLU A 42 -16.18 -17.68 -2.62
N LYS A 43 -16.06 -16.40 -3.00
CA LYS A 43 -15.33 -15.39 -2.22
C LYS A 43 -16.13 -14.13 -1.93
N ILE A 44 -15.76 -13.50 -0.84
CA ILE A 44 -16.12 -12.13 -0.46
C ILE A 44 -14.88 -11.28 -0.65
N SER A 45 -14.96 -10.23 -1.47
CA SER A 45 -13.82 -9.39 -1.77
C SER A 45 -13.92 -8.01 -1.14
N SER A 46 -12.78 -7.50 -0.67
CA SER A 46 -12.65 -6.11 -0.27
C SER A 46 -12.72 -5.16 -1.47
N THR A 47 -12.95 -3.87 -1.18
CA THR A 47 -12.59 -2.81 -2.11
C THR A 47 -11.08 -2.77 -2.32
N GLY A 48 -10.64 -2.20 -3.44
CA GLY A 48 -9.22 -1.99 -3.70
C GLY A 48 -8.57 -1.04 -2.68
N PHE A 49 -7.31 -1.30 -2.33
CA PHE A 49 -6.48 -0.44 -1.50
C PHE A 49 -5.06 -0.35 -2.07
N THR A 50 -4.34 0.72 -1.77
CA THR A 50 -3.02 0.99 -2.35
C THR A 50 -1.94 0.91 -1.29
N VAL A 51 -0.86 0.20 -1.59
CA VAL A 51 0.38 0.24 -0.82
C VAL A 51 1.51 0.43 -1.82
N GLY A 52 2.30 1.49 -1.63
CA GLY A 52 3.27 1.89 -2.63
C GLY A 52 2.61 2.42 -3.91
N SER A 53 3.10 1.98 -5.08
CA SER A 53 2.50 2.20 -6.39
C SER A 53 1.46 1.15 -6.79
N GLU A 54 1.26 0.14 -5.93
CA GLU A 54 0.53 -1.07 -6.28
C GLU A 54 -0.88 -1.07 -5.68
N SER A 55 -1.85 -1.52 -6.48
CA SER A 55 -3.25 -1.67 -6.07
C SER A 55 -3.56 -3.12 -5.74
N TRP A 56 -4.16 -3.34 -4.57
CA TRP A 56 -4.42 -4.64 -3.98
C TRP A 56 -5.89 -4.81 -3.63
N ARG A 57 -6.33 -6.05 -3.50
CA ARG A 57 -7.61 -6.43 -2.85
C ARG A 57 -7.39 -7.66 -1.96
N MET A 58 -8.24 -7.80 -0.96
CA MET A 58 -8.35 -9.02 -0.17
C MET A 58 -9.53 -9.86 -0.66
N ASP A 59 -9.32 -11.16 -0.79
CA ASP A 59 -10.33 -12.14 -1.12
C ASP A 59 -10.46 -13.14 0.03
N TYR A 60 -11.62 -13.16 0.68
CA TYR A 60 -11.96 -14.06 1.78
C TYR A 60 -12.88 -15.18 1.28
N TYR A 61 -12.52 -16.42 1.56
CA TYR A 61 -13.26 -17.63 1.22
C TYR A 61 -13.75 -18.27 2.52
N PRO A 62 -15.02 -18.09 2.90
CA PRO A 62 -15.54 -18.58 4.18
C PRO A 62 -15.40 -20.09 4.35
N ASN A 63 -15.53 -20.85 3.25
CA ASN A 63 -15.48 -22.32 3.22
C ASN A 63 -14.29 -22.85 2.41
N GLY A 64 -13.22 -22.06 2.31
CA GLY A 64 -12.01 -22.40 1.57
C GLY A 64 -12.11 -22.16 0.07
N ARG A 65 -10.95 -22.12 -0.59
CA ARG A 65 -10.83 -21.77 -2.02
C ARG A 65 -11.13 -22.94 -2.97
N ASP A 66 -10.94 -24.17 -2.50
CA ASP A 66 -11.18 -25.35 -3.33
C ASP A 66 -12.66 -25.77 -3.23
N ALA A 67 -13.36 -25.70 -4.37
CA ALA A 67 -14.77 -26.08 -4.47
C ALA A 67 -15.00 -27.60 -4.33
N ALA A 68 -13.98 -28.43 -4.59
CA ALA A 68 -14.09 -29.89 -4.54
C ALA A 68 -13.92 -30.45 -3.12
N ALA A 69 -13.28 -29.69 -2.23
CA ALA A 69 -13.05 -30.11 -0.85
C ALA A 69 -14.19 -29.62 0.05
N ARG A 70 -14.81 -30.53 0.82
CA ARG A 70 -15.49 -30.12 2.06
C ARG A 70 -14.41 -29.65 3.02
N SER A 71 -14.14 -28.36 2.98
CA SER A 71 -13.10 -27.74 3.78
C SER A 71 -13.71 -27.15 5.04
N ASN A 72 -13.14 -27.47 6.19
CA ASN A 72 -13.51 -26.91 7.51
C ASN A 72 -12.64 -25.68 7.85
N HIS A 73 -12.10 -25.00 6.83
CA HIS A 73 -11.22 -23.86 7.02
C HIS A 73 -11.70 -22.69 6.17
N ALA A 74 -11.50 -21.48 6.68
CA ALA A 74 -11.63 -20.28 5.86
C ALA A 74 -10.25 -19.95 5.26
N SER A 75 -10.21 -19.25 4.14
CA SER A 75 -8.95 -18.75 3.60
C SER A 75 -9.05 -17.29 3.17
N VAL A 76 -7.92 -16.60 3.20
CA VAL A 76 -7.76 -15.21 2.80
C VAL A 76 -6.54 -15.07 1.92
N TYR A 77 -6.70 -14.33 0.83
CA TYR A 77 -5.62 -14.05 -0.11
C TYR A 77 -5.56 -12.57 -0.39
N ILE A 78 -4.36 -12.07 -0.66
CA ILE A 78 -4.14 -10.75 -1.24
C ILE A 78 -3.92 -10.92 -2.75
N GLN A 79 -4.54 -10.06 -3.54
CA GLN A 79 -4.44 -10.07 -5.01
C GLN A 79 -4.00 -8.69 -5.49
N LEU A 80 -3.06 -8.66 -6.42
CA LEU A 80 -2.74 -7.45 -7.18
C LEU A 80 -3.88 -7.21 -8.19
N THR A 81 -4.37 -5.97 -8.28
CA THR A 81 -5.53 -5.64 -9.12
C THR A 81 -5.18 -4.81 -10.35
N ASP A 82 -3.96 -4.29 -10.44
CA ASP A 82 -3.50 -3.55 -11.62
C ASP A 82 -2.59 -4.42 -12.49
N ASP A 83 -3.07 -4.80 -13.67
CA ASP A 83 -2.29 -5.56 -14.66
C ASP A 83 -1.25 -4.70 -15.39
N ARG A 84 -1.22 -3.37 -15.17
CA ARG A 84 -0.25 -2.47 -15.82
C ARG A 84 1.18 -2.70 -15.35
N THR A 85 1.39 -3.35 -14.21
CA THR A 85 2.73 -3.64 -13.71
C THR A 85 3.35 -4.78 -14.48
N ARG A 86 4.01 -4.44 -15.58
CA ARG A 86 4.87 -5.37 -16.35
C ARG A 86 6.10 -5.86 -15.56
N ARG A 87 6.23 -5.50 -14.28
CA ARG A 87 7.34 -5.88 -13.40
C ARG A 87 6.80 -6.79 -12.29
N PRO A 88 7.47 -7.92 -12.00
CA PRO A 88 7.15 -8.72 -10.83
C PRO A 88 7.21 -7.86 -9.56
N VAL A 89 6.16 -7.89 -8.76
CA VAL A 89 6.10 -7.22 -7.46
C VAL A 89 6.41 -8.23 -6.36
N GLN A 90 7.44 -7.97 -5.57
CA GLN A 90 7.73 -8.75 -4.37
C GLN A 90 7.10 -8.06 -3.15
N ALA A 91 6.05 -8.67 -2.60
CA ALA A 91 5.38 -8.19 -1.39
C ALA A 91 5.57 -9.18 -0.24
N ARG A 92 5.75 -8.66 0.97
CA ARG A 92 5.58 -9.40 2.22
C ARG A 92 4.21 -9.04 2.78
N TYR A 93 3.44 -10.02 3.21
CA TYR A 93 2.14 -9.76 3.80
C TYR A 93 1.90 -10.64 5.02
N LYS A 94 0.99 -10.19 5.87
CA LYS A 94 0.61 -10.87 7.10
C LYS A 94 -0.88 -10.67 7.33
N PHE A 95 -1.58 -11.73 7.71
CA PHE A 95 -2.99 -11.66 8.03
C PHE A 95 -3.22 -11.91 9.52
N SER A 96 -4.15 -11.18 10.11
CA SER A 96 -4.56 -11.37 11.50
C SER A 96 -6.06 -11.20 11.67
N LEU A 97 -6.65 -11.94 12.60
CA LEU A 97 -8.00 -11.69 13.10
C LEU A 97 -7.90 -10.71 14.28
N LEU A 98 -8.75 -9.69 14.24
CA LEU A 98 -8.84 -8.74 15.33
C LEU A 98 -9.96 -9.11 16.29
N ASP A 99 -9.72 -8.94 17.59
CA ASP A 99 -10.79 -8.97 18.58
C ASP A 99 -11.65 -7.70 18.51
N HIS A 100 -12.74 -7.70 19.28
CA HIS A 100 -13.64 -6.55 19.47
C HIS A 100 -12.95 -5.28 20.01
N ALA A 101 -11.76 -5.38 20.62
CA ALA A 101 -10.99 -4.25 21.10
C ALA A 101 -9.98 -3.72 20.04
N GLY A 102 -9.84 -4.42 18.91
CA GLY A 102 -8.94 -4.09 17.82
C GLY A 102 -7.53 -4.65 17.95
N ASN A 103 -7.31 -5.58 18.89
CA ASN A 103 -6.02 -6.26 19.04
C ASN A 103 -5.96 -7.51 18.18
N THR A 104 -4.77 -7.88 17.73
CA THR A 104 -4.54 -9.16 17.06
C THR A 104 -4.81 -10.31 18.04
N ALA A 105 -5.89 -11.05 17.80
CA ALA A 105 -6.28 -12.21 18.59
C ALA A 105 -5.71 -13.51 18.00
N TYR A 106 -5.56 -13.54 16.67
CA TYR A 106 -4.97 -14.65 15.96
C TYR A 106 -4.17 -14.13 14.77
N GLU A 107 -3.00 -14.71 14.53
CA GLU A 107 -2.13 -14.38 13.40
C GLU A 107 -1.97 -15.63 12.52
N LEU A 108 -2.13 -15.45 11.20
CA LEU A 108 -1.95 -16.54 10.25
C LEU A 108 -0.46 -16.83 10.03
N PRO A 109 -0.07 -18.11 9.88
CA PRO A 109 1.28 -18.46 9.47
C PRO A 109 1.60 -17.81 8.11
N ALA A 110 2.80 -17.23 7.99
CA ALA A 110 3.22 -16.48 6.79
C ALA A 110 3.18 -17.30 5.48
N GLU A 111 3.15 -18.63 5.59
CA GLU A 111 3.16 -19.57 4.48
C GLU A 111 1.75 -20.01 4.02
N THR A 112 0.72 -19.76 4.84
CA THR A 112 -0.64 -20.21 4.56
C THR A 112 -1.65 -19.07 4.78
N GLY A 113 -2.28 -18.63 3.71
CA GLY A 113 -3.46 -17.77 3.77
C GLY A 113 -4.72 -18.51 4.26
N SER A 114 -4.61 -19.51 5.12
CA SER A 114 -5.73 -20.38 5.51
C SER A 114 -5.90 -20.41 7.03
N PHE A 115 -7.08 -20.02 7.51
CA PHE A 115 -7.52 -20.17 8.89
C PHE A 115 -8.07 -21.57 9.12
N THR A 116 -7.23 -22.47 9.63
CA THR A 116 -7.70 -23.76 10.17
C THR A 116 -8.30 -23.57 11.56
N GLY A 117 -9.38 -24.28 11.87
CA GLY A 117 -10.00 -24.19 13.20
C GLY A 117 -10.76 -22.90 13.46
N MET A 118 -11.39 -22.31 12.43
CA MET A 118 -12.26 -21.12 12.60
C MET A 118 -13.34 -21.33 13.67
N GLU A 119 -13.82 -22.57 13.87
CA GLU A 119 -14.72 -22.96 14.96
C GLU A 119 -14.17 -22.58 16.34
N GLU A 120 -12.87 -22.79 16.58
CA GLU A 120 -12.21 -22.42 17.84
C GLU A 120 -12.06 -20.91 17.98
N LEU A 121 -12.10 -20.15 16.87
CA LEU A 121 -11.98 -18.69 16.85
C LEU A 121 -13.33 -17.99 16.90
N GLU A 122 -14.46 -18.72 16.84
CA GLU A 122 -15.81 -18.13 16.86
C GLU A 122 -16.09 -17.36 18.16
N HIS A 123 -15.47 -17.74 19.28
CA HIS A 123 -15.60 -17.00 20.55
C HIS A 123 -15.05 -15.57 20.48
N LEU A 124 -14.22 -15.26 19.47
CA LEU A 124 -13.69 -13.92 19.22
C LEU A 124 -14.68 -13.04 18.46
N ILE A 125 -15.66 -13.65 17.78
CA ILE A 125 -16.64 -12.98 16.94
C ILE A 125 -17.78 -12.48 17.85
N ARG A 126 -17.92 -11.16 17.92
CA ARG A 126 -19.01 -10.50 18.66
C ARG A 126 -19.85 -9.68 17.69
N ASP A 127 -21.12 -9.50 18.02
CA ASP A 127 -22.09 -8.72 17.24
C ASP A 127 -22.17 -9.13 15.75
N ASP A 128 -21.94 -10.43 15.49
CA ASP A 128 -21.98 -11.05 14.16
C ASP A 128 -21.08 -10.39 13.10
N PHE A 129 -19.92 -9.85 13.51
CA PHE A 129 -18.94 -9.35 12.56
C PHE A 129 -17.53 -9.90 12.81
N LEU A 130 -16.82 -10.17 11.71
CA LEU A 130 -15.42 -10.60 11.69
C LEU A 130 -14.56 -9.49 11.09
N VAL A 131 -13.37 -9.24 11.64
CA VAL A 131 -12.40 -8.33 11.03
C VAL A 131 -11.07 -9.03 10.77
N VAL A 132 -10.69 -9.06 9.50
CA VAL A 132 -9.39 -9.54 9.05
C VAL A 132 -8.51 -8.34 8.71
N ARG A 133 -7.38 -8.20 9.40
CA ARG A 133 -6.33 -7.24 9.08
C ARG A 133 -5.31 -7.89 8.14
N CYS A 134 -4.91 -7.17 7.11
CA CYS A 134 -3.79 -7.51 6.24
C CYS A 134 -2.73 -6.41 6.32
N ASP A 135 -1.55 -6.73 6.84
CA ASP A 135 -0.37 -5.87 6.76
C ASP A 135 0.42 -6.21 5.50
N VAL A 136 0.85 -5.19 4.75
CA VAL A 136 1.55 -5.35 3.47
C VAL A 136 2.81 -4.48 3.48
N GLY A 137 3.92 -5.06 3.04
CA GLY A 137 5.21 -4.39 2.88
C GLY A 137 5.82 -4.68 1.50
N LEU A 138 6.38 -3.64 0.89
CA LEU A 138 6.93 -3.63 -0.47
C LEU A 138 8.31 -2.98 -0.49
N THR A 139 9.15 -3.46 -1.41
CA THR A 139 10.38 -2.78 -1.80
C THR A 139 10.30 -2.45 -3.29
N GLU A 140 10.07 -1.18 -3.59
CA GLU A 140 9.99 -0.67 -4.95
C GLU A 140 11.39 -0.34 -5.47
N MET A 141 11.72 -0.82 -6.66
CA MET A 141 12.98 -0.48 -7.32
C MET A 141 12.70 0.37 -8.56
N THR A 142 13.13 1.63 -8.52
CA THR A 142 13.03 2.55 -9.65
C THR A 142 14.39 2.71 -10.31
N CYS A 143 14.46 2.49 -11.62
CA CYS A 143 15.68 2.58 -12.41
C CYS A 143 15.58 3.76 -13.37
N SER A 144 16.54 4.67 -13.32
CA SER A 144 16.61 5.87 -14.17
C SER A 144 17.99 6.00 -14.79
N ARG A 145 18.06 6.45 -16.05
CA ARG A 145 19.36 6.84 -16.64
C ARG A 145 19.89 8.04 -15.87
N LEU A 146 21.16 7.97 -15.50
CA LEU A 146 21.90 9.18 -15.12
C LEU A 146 22.17 9.91 -16.43
N ALA A 147 21.75 11.16 -16.54
CA ALA A 147 21.87 11.92 -17.77
C ALA A 147 23.34 11.91 -18.23
N ALA A 148 23.55 11.68 -19.53
CA ALA A 148 24.87 11.81 -20.16
C ALA A 148 25.40 13.25 -20.11
N ASP A 149 24.54 14.20 -19.73
CA ASP A 149 24.75 15.64 -19.68
C ASP A 149 25.80 16.07 -18.62
N GLU A 150 26.19 15.18 -17.69
CA GLU A 150 27.28 15.43 -16.73
C GLU A 150 28.65 14.90 -17.19
N ILE A 151 28.73 14.16 -18.31
CA ILE A 151 29.99 13.52 -18.75
C ILE A 151 30.72 14.37 -19.82
N ASP A 152 30.03 15.25 -20.53
CA ASP A 152 30.64 16.13 -21.55
C ASP A 152 31.26 17.41 -20.96
N ASN A 153 31.06 17.70 -19.68
CA ASN A 153 31.66 18.87 -18.99
C ASN A 153 32.99 18.56 -18.28
N TRP A 154 33.71 17.51 -18.69
CA TRP A 154 35.14 17.39 -18.38
C TRP A 154 35.92 18.03 -19.53
N GLU A 155 35.69 19.33 -19.75
CA GLU A 155 36.63 20.15 -20.51
C GLU A 155 37.81 20.44 -19.57
N ASP A 156 39.03 20.17 -20.03
CA ASP A 156 40.26 20.49 -19.33
C ASP A 156 40.29 22.01 -19.01
N ASP A 157 40.17 22.37 -17.73
CA ASP A 157 40.17 23.77 -17.26
C ASP A 157 41.56 24.41 -17.49
N ASP A 158 41.78 24.99 -18.66
CA ASP A 158 42.82 26.01 -18.89
C ASP A 158 42.18 27.41 -18.94
N GLU A 159 42.57 28.22 -17.94
CA GLU A 159 42.83 29.67 -18.01
C GLU A 159 41.68 30.70 -18.18
N GLY A 160 41.30 31.32 -17.06
CA GLY A 160 41.21 32.78 -16.87
C GLY A 160 40.08 33.61 -17.52
N GLY A 161 39.32 34.36 -16.71
CA GLY A 161 38.56 35.53 -17.20
C GLY A 161 37.42 36.01 -16.29
N GLU A 162 37.31 37.33 -16.13
CA GLU A 162 36.60 38.06 -15.07
C GLU A 162 35.08 38.28 -15.27
N ALA A 163 34.47 38.88 -14.24
CA ALA A 163 33.06 39.07 -13.91
C ALA A 163 32.20 39.88 -14.89
N GLU A 164 30.87 39.72 -14.79
CA GLU A 164 29.87 40.79 -15.04
C GLU A 164 28.67 40.63 -14.08
N GLU A 165 28.30 41.74 -13.44
CA GLU A 165 27.13 41.94 -12.58
C GLU A 165 25.83 42.05 -13.40
N GLY A 166 24.67 41.68 -12.83
CA GLY A 166 23.41 42.13 -13.43
C GLY A 166 22.10 41.57 -12.86
N TYR A 167 21.39 42.45 -12.13
CA TYR A 167 19.92 42.52 -12.01
C TYR A 167 19.21 41.72 -10.90
N PHE A 168 19.07 42.38 -9.74
CA PHE A 168 18.12 42.05 -8.67
C PHE A 168 16.67 42.33 -9.12
N GLY A 169 15.89 41.27 -9.40
CA GLY A 169 14.44 41.32 -9.51
C GLY A 169 13.77 41.06 -8.15
N ALA A 170 12.93 41.99 -7.69
CA ALA A 170 12.25 41.95 -6.40
C ALA A 170 11.21 40.80 -6.29
N PRO A 171 11.10 40.09 -5.15
CA PRO A 171 10.05 39.11 -4.93
C PRO A 171 8.74 39.81 -4.51
N THR A 172 7.66 39.62 -5.28
CA THR A 172 6.32 40.01 -4.84
C THR A 172 5.88 39.09 -3.71
N TYR A 173 5.99 39.57 -2.48
CA TYR A 173 5.56 38.90 -1.27
C TYR A 173 4.02 38.87 -1.22
N TYR A 174 3.42 37.73 -1.56
CA TYR A 174 2.02 37.47 -1.20
C TYR A 174 1.96 37.09 0.29
N PRO A 175 1.20 37.81 1.14
CA PRO A 175 1.07 37.44 2.54
C PRO A 175 0.29 36.11 2.65
N PRO A 176 0.75 35.14 3.46
CA PRO A 176 -0.02 33.94 3.72
C PRO A 176 -1.27 34.31 4.56
N HIS A 177 -2.45 34.11 3.99
CA HIS A 177 -3.71 34.17 4.74
C HIS A 177 -3.66 33.16 5.90
N PRO A 178 -3.87 33.58 7.17
CA PRO A 178 -3.83 32.68 8.31
C PRO A 178 -5.17 31.92 8.43
N GLY A 179 -5.39 30.97 7.53
CA GLY A 179 -6.41 29.94 7.71
C GLY A 179 -5.90 28.86 8.66
N ARG A 180 -5.81 29.14 9.97
CA ARG A 180 -5.66 28.09 11.00
C ARG A 180 -6.97 27.30 11.11
N GLY A 181 -7.29 26.54 10.07
CA GLY A 181 -8.06 25.32 10.26
C GLY A 181 -7.26 24.47 11.24
N ARG A 182 -7.84 24.12 12.39
CA ARG A 182 -7.25 23.12 13.28
C ARG A 182 -6.99 21.88 12.43
N ARG A 183 -5.73 21.63 12.05
CA ARG A 183 -5.31 20.38 11.44
C ARG A 183 -5.71 19.32 12.46
N ARG A 184 -6.82 18.63 12.22
CA ARG A 184 -7.20 17.48 13.04
C ARG A 184 -6.00 16.54 12.95
N ARG A 185 -5.41 16.23 14.10
CA ARG A 185 -4.35 15.22 14.19
C ARG A 185 -4.85 13.99 13.45
N GLN A 186 -4.05 13.47 12.52
CA GLN A 186 -4.36 12.22 11.86
C GLN A 186 -4.34 11.12 12.95
N PRO A 187 -5.40 10.31 13.06
CA PRO A 187 -5.43 9.26 14.05
C PRO A 187 -4.28 8.28 13.79
N ASP A 188 -3.68 7.78 14.86
CA ASP A 188 -2.72 6.67 14.73
C ASP A 188 -3.44 5.37 14.33
N ASP A 189 -2.67 4.34 14.00
CA ASP A 189 -3.20 3.06 13.52
C ASP A 189 -4.17 2.42 14.52
N THR A 190 -3.91 2.57 15.83
CA THR A 190 -4.76 2.00 16.88
C THR A 190 -6.06 2.77 17.00
N GLU A 191 -6.01 4.10 16.97
CA GLU A 191 -7.18 4.97 16.91
C GLU A 191 -8.02 4.68 15.65
N TYR A 192 -7.37 4.46 14.49
CA TYR A 192 -8.04 4.14 13.23
C TYR A 192 -8.74 2.78 13.26
N VAL A 193 -8.08 1.74 13.79
CA VAL A 193 -8.68 0.40 13.94
C VAL A 193 -9.90 0.47 14.85
N LYS A 194 -9.78 1.11 16.02
CA LYS A 194 -10.91 1.29 16.95
C LYS A 194 -12.06 2.05 16.32
N TRP A 195 -11.76 3.12 15.58
CA TRP A 195 -12.76 3.88 14.85
C TRP A 195 -13.48 3.01 13.81
N CYS A 196 -12.76 2.18 13.05
CA CYS A 196 -13.35 1.25 12.08
C CYS A 196 -14.26 0.22 12.75
N LEU A 197 -13.86 -0.33 13.89
CA LEU A 197 -14.65 -1.30 14.65
C LEU A 197 -15.94 -0.72 15.24
N ALA A 198 -15.91 0.56 15.62
CA ALA A 198 -17.07 1.27 16.14
C ALA A 198 -18.10 1.65 15.06
N GLN A 199 -17.77 1.53 13.77
CA GLN A 199 -18.74 1.80 12.71
C GLN A 199 -19.81 0.69 12.69
N ARG A 200 -21.08 1.11 12.75
CA ARG A 200 -22.25 0.24 12.58
C ARG A 200 -22.84 0.44 11.19
N PRO A 201 -22.47 -0.39 10.21
CA PRO A 201 -23.03 -0.28 8.87
C PRO A 201 -24.55 -0.50 8.90
N GLY A 202 -25.30 0.39 8.26
CA GLY A 202 -26.78 0.34 8.21
C GLY A 202 -27.50 1.26 9.20
N GLU A 203 -26.81 1.82 10.21
CA GLU A 203 -27.41 2.83 11.09
C GLU A 203 -27.27 4.21 10.43
N PRO A 204 -28.36 4.97 10.21
CA PRO A 204 -28.27 6.28 9.59
C PRO A 204 -27.38 7.17 10.45
N ARG A 205 -26.34 7.75 9.83
CA ARG A 205 -25.53 8.78 10.48
C ARG A 205 -26.45 9.96 10.79
N ILE A 206 -27.00 10.01 11.99
CA ILE A 206 -27.69 11.18 12.50
C ILE A 206 -26.63 12.27 12.53
N ARG A 207 -26.66 13.15 11.52
CA ARG A 207 -25.96 14.42 11.58
C ARG A 207 -26.59 15.14 12.77
N GLN A 208 -25.91 15.13 13.92
CA GLN A 208 -26.25 16.06 14.98
C GLN A 208 -26.01 17.46 14.40
N GLY A 209 -27.11 18.10 14.02
CA GLY A 209 -27.16 19.48 13.59
C GLY A 209 -26.67 20.38 14.70
N ARG A 210 -25.86 21.34 14.31
CA ARG A 210 -25.29 22.38 15.16
C ARG A 210 -26.33 23.44 15.46
#